data_AF-A0A1H6ZEY9-F1
#
_entry.id   AF-A0A1H6ZEY9-F1
#
_cell.length_a   1.000
_cell.length_b   1.000
_cell.length_c   1.000
_cell.angle_alpha   90.00
_cell.angle_beta   90.00
_cell.angle_gamma   90.00
#
_symmetry.space_group_name_H-M   'P 1'
#
loop_
_entity.id
_entity.type
_entity.pdbx_description
1 polymer ?
#
loop_
_entity_poly.entity_id
_entity_poly.type
_entity_poly.pdbx_seq_one_letter_code
_entity_poly.pdbx_strand_id
1 'polypeptide(L)' 'MTDTATHLSLDNYADLLALAEVVRATARCSACGADSAPVRTDALWVLHDRTDASLSAPRLLCARHAAQWSRTGIHPSWR' A
#
# COMPACT_ATOMS: atom_id res chain seq x y z
N MET A 1 -23.50 8.27 7.08
CA MET A 1 -22.41 7.83 6.19
C MET A 1 -21.13 7.96 6.99
N THR A 2 -20.64 6.84 7.50
CA THR A 2 -19.49 6.78 8.40
C THR A 2 -18.25 7.27 7.68
N ASP A 3 -17.53 8.17 8.36
CA ASP A 3 -16.37 8.95 7.94
C ASP A 3 -15.09 8.09 7.79
N THR A 4 -15.21 6.90 7.20
CA THR A 4 -14.09 5.94 7.12
C THR A 4 -13.03 6.36 6.09
N ALA A 5 -13.40 7.21 5.12
CA ALA A 5 -12.48 7.69 4.09
C ALA A 5 -11.39 8.62 4.62
N THR A 6 -11.60 9.30 5.75
CA THR A 6 -10.68 10.31 6.30
C THR A 6 -9.45 9.69 6.97
N HIS A 7 -9.47 8.38 7.22
CA HIS A 7 -8.43 7.68 7.95
C HIS A 7 -7.47 6.86 7.08
N LEU A 8 -7.78 6.62 5.80
CA LEU A 8 -6.93 5.83 4.91
C LEU A 8 -6.04 6.73 4.05
N SER A 9 -4.73 6.43 3.98
CA SER A 9 -3.79 7.11 3.09
C SER A 9 -3.01 6.14 2.21
N LEU A 10 -2.55 6.65 1.07
CA LEU A 10 -1.54 6.00 0.24
C LEU A 10 -0.24 6.78 0.33
N ASP A 11 0.78 6.14 0.87
CA ASP A 11 2.10 6.73 1.06
C ASP A 11 3.12 6.00 0.17
N ASN A 12 4.05 6.75 -0.45
CA ASN A 12 5.06 6.14 -1.32
C ASN A 12 5.97 5.22 -0.48
N TYR A 13 6.16 3.98 -0.93
CA TYR A 13 6.88 2.99 -0.13
C TYR A 13 8.39 3.28 -0.05
N ALA A 14 9.01 3.80 -1.11
CA ALA A 14 10.42 4.18 -1.07
C ALA A 14 10.68 5.32 -0.08
N ASP A 15 9.78 6.31 -0.02
CA ASP A 15 9.91 7.43 0.93
C ASP A 15 9.80 6.94 2.38
N LEU A 16 8.86 6.03 2.67
CA LEU A 16 8.74 5.41 3.99
C LEU A 16 9.98 4.59 4.37
N LEU A 17 10.54 3.85 3.43
CA LEU A 17 11.77 3.08 3.64
C LEU A 17 12.97 4.00 3.91
N ALA A 18 13.07 5.11 3.19
CA ALA A 18 14.12 6.11 3.41
C ALA A 18 13.99 6.75 4.80
N LEU A 19 12.78 7.12 5.23
CA LEU A 19 12.51 7.66 6.57
C LEU A 19 12.87 6.67 7.68
N ALA A 20 12.70 5.37 7.43
CA ALA A 20 13.00 4.30 8.38
C ALA A 20 14.45 3.78 8.29
N GLU A 21 15.29 4.36 7.43
CA GLU A 21 16.65 3.89 7.15
C GLU A 21 16.72 2.41 6.70
N VAL A 22 15.67 1.92 6.06
CA VAL A 22 15.57 0.53 5.58
C VAL A 22 15.96 0.45 4.10
N VAL A 23 16.94 -0.39 3.80
CA VAL A 23 17.32 -0.70 2.41
C VAL A 23 16.51 -1.87 1.89
N ARG A 24 15.63 -1.60 0.92
CA ARG A 24 14.89 -2.62 0.17
C ARG A 24 14.75 -2.21 -1.29
N ALA A 25 15.18 -3.09 -2.20
CA ALA A 25 15.14 -2.82 -3.64
C ALA A 25 13.76 -3.08 -4.25
N THR A 26 13.11 -4.17 -3.84
CA THR A 26 11.82 -4.60 -4.39
C THR A 26 10.90 -5.18 -3.32
N ALA A 27 9.61 -5.18 -3.62
CA ALA A 27 8.59 -5.92 -2.89
C ALA A 27 7.46 -6.34 -3.83
N ARG A 28 6.54 -7.18 -3.36
CA ARG A 28 5.38 -7.62 -4.15
C ARG A 28 4.14 -6.81 -3.80
N CYS A 29 3.34 -6.53 -4.82
CA CYS A 29 2.01 -5.98 -4.61
C CYS A 29 1.09 -7.05 -4.02
N SER A 30 0.49 -6.79 -2.86
CA SER A 30 -0.43 -7.69 -2.16
C SER A 30 -1.64 -8.08 -3.02
N ALA A 31 -2.12 -7.17 -3.88
CA ALA A 31 -3.25 -7.42 -4.78
C ALA A 31 -2.89 -8.15 -6.09
N CYS A 32 -1.61 -8.24 -6.47
CA CYS A 32 -1.21 -8.96 -7.68
C CYS A 32 -1.09 -10.47 -7.47
N GLY A 33 -1.11 -10.94 -6.22
CA GLY A 33 -0.87 -12.33 -5.86
C GLY A 33 0.61 -12.66 -5.58
N ALA A 34 0.84 -13.78 -4.90
CA ALA A 34 2.16 -14.19 -4.42
C ALA A 34 3.16 -14.51 -5.55
N ASP A 35 2.65 -14.97 -6.70
CA ASP A 35 3.46 -15.35 -7.86
C ASP A 35 3.80 -14.17 -8.77
N SER A 36 3.34 -12.96 -8.43
CA SER A 36 3.66 -11.77 -9.20
C SER A 36 5.14 -11.40 -9.10
N ALA A 37 5.65 -10.81 -10.18
CA ALA A 37 7.01 -10.28 -10.22
C ALA A 37 7.20 -9.20 -9.15
N PRO A 38 8.35 -9.16 -8.45
CA PRO A 38 8.69 -8.07 -7.56
C PRO A 38 8.71 -6.74 -8.33
N VAL A 39 8.22 -5.69 -7.67
CA VAL A 39 8.18 -4.32 -8.18
C VAL A 39 9.20 -3.50 -7.38
N ARG A 40 9.85 -2.54 -8.02
CA ARG A 40 10.72 -1.59 -7.33
C ARG A 40 9.93 -0.81 -6.27
N THR A 41 10.60 -0.48 -5.17
CA THR A 41 9.96 0.20 -4.03
C THR A 41 9.44 1.61 -4.36
N ASP A 42 10.04 2.31 -5.33
CA ASP A 42 9.57 3.61 -5.81
C ASP A 42 8.30 3.53 -6.67
N ALA A 43 7.95 2.34 -7.14
CA ALA A 43 6.71 2.04 -7.86
C ALA A 43 5.70 1.27 -6.99
N LEU A 44 5.81 1.40 -5.65
CA LEU A 44 4.90 0.80 -4.68
C LEU A 44 4.36 1.86 -3.70
N TRP A 45 3.13 1.62 -3.24
CA TRP A 45 2.44 2.44 -2.27
C TRP A 45 2.00 1.58 -1.09
N VAL A 46 2.15 2.10 0.12
CA VAL A 46 1.56 1.52 1.33
C VAL A 46 0.16 2.09 1.50
N LEU A 47 -0.84 1.22 1.55
CA LEU A 47 -2.16 1.59 2.07
C LEU A 47 -2.09 1.54 3.59
N HIS A 48 -2.23 2.70 4.23
CA HIS A 48 -2.15 2.88 5.67
C HIS A 48 -3.51 3.27 6.24
N ASP A 49 -3.93 2.59 7.30
CA ASP A 49 -5.08 2.97 8.12
C ASP A 49 -4.58 3.73 9.35
N ARG A 50 -4.85 5.04 9.40
CA ARG A 50 -4.42 5.93 10.48
C ARG A 50 -5.15 5.66 11.80
N THR A 51 -6.18 4.82 11.82
CA THR A 51 -6.82 4.35 13.05
C THR A 51 -6.17 3.08 13.60
N ASP A 52 -5.44 2.34 12.76
CA ASP A 52 -4.72 1.14 13.17
C ASP A 52 -3.24 1.48 13.41
N ALA A 53 -2.92 1.74 14.68
CA ALA A 53 -1.54 1.94 15.11
C ALA A 53 -0.69 0.66 15.05
N SER A 54 -1.33 -0.50 14.82
CA SER A 54 -0.60 -1.73 14.62
C SER A 54 0.01 -1.68 13.21
N LEU A 55 1.33 -1.58 13.13
CA LEU A 55 2.10 -1.68 11.89
C LEU A 55 2.08 -3.11 11.31
N SER A 56 1.03 -3.86 11.62
CA SER A 56 0.86 -5.28 11.36
C SER A 56 0.58 -5.48 9.87
N ALA A 57 1.64 -5.71 9.10
CA ALA A 57 1.62 -6.02 7.68
C ALA A 57 0.94 -4.95 6.79
N PRO A 58 1.62 -3.81 6.52
CA PRO A 58 1.12 -2.81 5.57
C PRO A 58 0.83 -3.43 4.20
N ARG A 59 -0.34 -3.11 3.63
CA ARG A 59 -0.72 -3.59 2.30
C ARG A 59 0.05 -2.79 1.25
N LEU A 60 0.87 -3.49 0.47
CA LEU A 60 1.64 -2.89 -0.61
C LEU A 60 0.87 -2.99 -1.93
N LEU A 61 0.69 -1.87 -2.61
CA LEU A 61 0.01 -1.78 -3.90
C LEU A 61 0.97 -1.27 -4.97
N CYS A 62 0.94 -1.87 -6.17
CA CYS A 62 1.59 -1.29 -7.34
C CYS A 62 0.75 -0.13 -7.91
N ALA A 63 1.31 0.60 -8.88
CA ALA A 63 0.70 1.82 -9.44
C ALA A 63 -0.73 1.60 -9.91
N ARG A 64 -0.97 0.46 -10.57
CA ARG A 64 -2.29 0.07 -11.05
C ARG A 64 -3.29 -0.08 -9.90
N HIS A 65 -2.94 -0.83 -8.86
CA HIS A 65 -3.86 -1.13 -7.76
C HIS A 65 -4.00 0.05 -6.79
N ALA A 66 -2.96 0.86 -6.60
CA ALA A 66 -3.02 2.11 -5.86
C ALA A 66 -3.97 3.10 -6.55
N ALA A 67 -3.84 3.28 -7.87
CA ALA A 67 -4.74 4.15 -8.63
C ALA A 67 -6.19 3.63 -8.66
N GLN A 68 -6.40 2.32 -8.72
CA GLN A 68 -7.74 1.74 -8.60
C GLN A 68 -8.34 2.06 -7.24
N TRP A 69 -7.62 1.80 -6.16
CA TRP A 69 -8.07 2.09 -4.80
C TRP A 69 -8.36 3.59 -4.62
N SER A 70 -7.48 4.47 -5.09
CA SER A 70 -7.68 5.92 -4.99
C SER A 70 -8.96 6.41 -5.66
N ARG A 71 -9.48 5.69 -6.68
CA ARG A 71 -10.74 6.01 -7.34
C ARG A 71 -11.96 5.41 -6.67
N THR A 72 -11.84 4.22 -6.09
CA THR A 72 -13.00 3.43 -5.63
C THR A 72 -13.11 3.33 -4.12
N GLY A 73 -12.03 3.57 -3.37
CA GLY A 73 -11.89 3.21 -1.96
C GLY A 73 -11.90 1.70 -1.68
N ILE A 74 -12.01 0.86 -2.72
CA ILE A 74 -12.21 -0.59 -2.59
C ILE A 74 -10.93 -1.32 -2.94
N HIS A 75 -10.45 -2.14 -2.00
CA HIS A 75 -9.35 -3.07 -2.26
C HIS A 75 -9.88 -4.35 -2.96
N PRO A 76 -9.18 -4.91 -3.97
CA PRO A 76 -9.66 -6.08 -4.72
C PRO A 76 -9.88 -7.35 -3.88
N SER A 77 -9.19 -7.48 -2.74
CA SER A 77 -9.28 -8.66 -1.86
C SER A 77 -10.17 -8.48 -0.62
N TRP A 78 -10.95 -7.40 -0.53
CA TRP A 78 -11.87 -7.11 0.59
C TRP A 78 -13.35 -7.25 0.18
N ARG A 79 -13.63 -8.14 -0.78
CA ARG A 79 -15.00 -8.61 -1.05
C ARG A 79 -15.31 -9.84 -0.23
#